data_AF-A0A832GZ94-F1
#
_entry.id   AF-A0A832GZ94-F1
#
_cell.length_a   1.000
_cell.length_b   1.000
_cell.length_c   1.000
_cell.angle_alpha   90.00
_cell.angle_beta   90.00
_cell.angle_gamma   90.00
#
_symmetry.space_group_name_H-M   'P 1'
#
loop_
_entity.id
_entity.type
_entity.pdbx_description
1 polymer ?
#
loop_
_entity_poly.entity_id
_entity_poly.type
_entity_poly.pdbx_seq_one_letter_code
_entity_poly.pdbx_strand_id
1 'polypeptide(L)'
;MPAVPVAMANPEDPVEVAGRVLAEYPLCDSCLGRLFGLAGYGLSNAERGRALKILMMMRAYDVVRGLVNREIVASLARTGFKPAEDLLRKLNVQGFERQTCYICGGIMERLSELAALCVEAGKDYECETFQVGCRIPKELSEREEKLWLTFQLSAPESLKSEITREVGKLVQAATGKRYSLKDPDVVFLIDLRAWSVSVVSRPVYI
;
A
#
# COMPACT_ATOMS: atom_id res chain seq x y z
N MET A 1 -20.12 -12.48 -22.09
CA MET A 1 -19.56 -11.29 -21.43
C MET A 1 -20.68 -10.29 -21.26
N PRO A 2 -21.21 -10.05 -20.04
CA PRO A 2 -22.20 -9.00 -19.88
C PRO A 2 -21.52 -7.64 -19.99
N ALA A 3 -22.13 -6.74 -20.76
CA ALA A 3 -21.69 -5.39 -20.97
C ALA A 3 -21.62 -4.64 -19.64
N VAL A 4 -20.47 -4.04 -19.33
CA VAL A 4 -20.34 -3.11 -18.22
C VAL A 4 -21.04 -1.81 -18.64
N PRO A 5 -22.03 -1.31 -17.90
CA PRO A 5 -22.67 -0.05 -18.23
C PRO A 5 -21.66 1.07 -18.01
N VAL A 6 -21.24 1.71 -19.10
CA VAL A 6 -20.47 2.95 -19.08
C VAL A 6 -21.46 4.08 -18.80
N ALA A 7 -21.53 4.53 -17.55
CA ALA A 7 -22.20 5.77 -17.18
C ALA A 7 -21.35 6.61 -16.22
N MET A 8 -20.82 7.70 -16.78
CA MET A 8 -20.94 9.06 -16.25
C MET A 8 -20.19 9.42 -14.96
N ALA A 9 -18.91 9.74 -15.13
CA ALA A 9 -18.25 10.98 -14.72
C ALA A 9 -16.95 11.02 -15.51
N ASN A 10 -16.43 12.18 -15.92
CA ASN A 10 -15.01 12.24 -16.31
C ASN A 10 -14.25 11.85 -15.04
N PRO A 11 -13.61 10.66 -14.95
CA PRO A 11 -12.93 10.29 -13.72
C PRO A 11 -11.84 11.34 -13.51
N GLU A 12 -11.88 12.00 -12.35
CA GLU A 12 -10.91 13.02 -11.96
C GLU A 12 -9.49 12.46 -12.20
N ASP A 13 -8.59 13.24 -12.81
CA ASP A 13 -7.23 12.76 -13.17
C ASP A 13 -6.57 12.18 -11.92
N PRO A 14 -6.19 10.88 -11.89
CA PRO A 14 -5.57 10.25 -10.74
C PRO A 14 -4.35 11.00 -10.22
N VAL A 15 -3.62 11.69 -11.10
CA VAL A 15 -2.44 12.49 -10.72
C VAL A 15 -2.85 13.75 -9.95
N GLU A 16 -3.93 14.41 -10.34
CA GLU A 16 -4.44 15.60 -9.64
C GLU A 16 -5.00 15.21 -8.27
N VAL A 17 -5.77 14.11 -8.20
CA VAL A 17 -6.27 13.58 -6.92
C VAL A 17 -5.11 13.18 -6.00
N ALA A 18 -4.12 12.46 -6.52
CA ALA A 18 -2.92 12.09 -5.77
C ALA A 18 -2.16 13.34 -5.28
N GLY A 19 -2.10 14.39 -6.09
CA GLY A 19 -1.54 15.69 -5.73
C GLY A 19 -2.19 16.31 -4.50
N ARG A 20 -3.54 16.41 -4.51
CA ARG A 20 -4.31 16.92 -3.36
C ARG A 20 -4.11 16.06 -2.11
N VAL A 21 -4.13 14.73 -2.26
CA VAL A 21 -3.91 13.81 -1.14
C VAL A 21 -2.52 14.01 -0.52
N LEU A 22 -1.46 14.05 -1.34
CA LEU A 22 -0.08 14.19 -0.83
C LEU A 22 0.25 15.59 -0.30
N ALA A 23 -0.51 16.61 -0.70
CA ALA A 23 -0.40 17.94 -0.10
C ALA A 23 -0.75 17.91 1.41
N GLU A 24 -1.74 17.11 1.79
CA GLU A 24 -2.19 16.99 3.18
C GLU A 24 -1.55 15.82 3.93
N TYR A 25 -1.42 14.66 3.29
CA TYR A 25 -1.06 13.40 3.93
C TYR A 25 0.13 12.72 3.23
N PRO A 26 1.28 12.54 3.91
CA PRO A 26 2.39 11.79 3.32
C PRO A 26 2.02 10.31 3.20
N LEU A 27 2.02 9.76 1.97
CA LEU A 27 1.73 8.34 1.72
C LEU A 27 2.90 7.62 1.05
N CYS A 28 3.19 6.40 1.51
CA CYS A 28 4.11 5.51 0.78
C CYS A 28 3.47 5.04 -0.53
N ASP A 29 4.28 4.44 -1.41
CA ASP A 29 3.85 4.07 -2.76
C ASP A 29 2.66 3.11 -2.75
N SER A 30 2.69 2.05 -1.93
CA SER A 30 1.56 1.11 -1.84
C SER A 30 0.29 1.77 -1.32
N CYS A 31 0.39 2.67 -0.33
CA CYS A 31 -0.78 3.34 0.22
C CYS A 31 -1.40 4.33 -0.77
N LEU A 32 -0.57 5.05 -1.52
CA LEU A 32 -1.06 5.94 -2.57
C LEU A 32 -1.70 5.15 -3.73
N GLY A 33 -1.05 4.08 -4.19
CA GLY A 33 -1.58 3.29 -5.29
C GLY A 33 -2.89 2.57 -4.97
N ARG A 34 -3.09 2.15 -3.71
CA ARG A 34 -4.36 1.55 -3.25
C ARG A 34 -5.56 2.46 -3.38
N LEU A 35 -5.37 3.77 -3.33
CA LEU A 35 -6.46 4.73 -3.53
C LEU A 35 -7.10 4.62 -4.93
N PHE A 36 -6.37 4.03 -5.87
CA PHE A 36 -6.74 3.85 -7.27
C PHE A 36 -6.75 2.36 -7.66
N GLY A 37 -7.21 1.49 -6.76
CA GLY A 37 -7.15 0.03 -6.82
C GLY A 37 -7.53 -0.60 -8.16
N LEU A 38 -8.51 -0.01 -8.85
CA LEU A 38 -9.06 -0.51 -10.11
C LEU A 38 -8.38 0.05 -11.38
N ALA A 39 -7.40 0.94 -11.25
CA ALA A 39 -6.70 1.55 -12.39
C ALA A 39 -5.45 0.75 -12.80
N GLY A 40 -5.30 0.46 -14.09
CA GLY A 40 -4.11 -0.21 -14.62
C GLY A 40 -4.05 -1.72 -14.32
N TYR A 41 -4.06 -2.54 -15.37
CA TYR A 41 -4.03 -4.00 -15.28
C TYR A 41 -2.61 -4.52 -15.01
N GLY A 42 -2.48 -5.49 -14.11
CA GLY A 42 -1.21 -6.17 -13.81
C GLY A 42 -0.23 -5.39 -12.94
N LEU A 43 -0.60 -4.21 -12.45
CA LEU A 43 0.24 -3.41 -11.55
C LEU A 43 -0.02 -3.76 -10.09
N SER A 44 1.04 -3.85 -9.31
CA SER A 44 0.95 -3.75 -7.85
C SER A 44 0.56 -2.33 -7.43
N ASN A 45 0.03 -2.18 -6.23
CA ASN A 45 -0.27 -0.86 -5.69
C ASN A 45 1.01 -0.03 -5.47
N ALA A 46 2.14 -0.67 -5.12
CA ALA A 46 3.43 0.02 -5.01
C ALA A 46 3.85 0.63 -6.36
N GLU A 47 3.79 -0.15 -7.46
CA GLU A 47 4.13 0.36 -8.79
C GLU A 47 3.20 1.49 -9.21
N ARG A 48 1.89 1.35 -8.97
CA ARG A 48 0.91 2.39 -9.31
C ARG A 48 1.18 3.69 -8.54
N GLY A 49 1.37 3.62 -7.24
CA GLY A 49 1.66 4.82 -6.43
C GLY A 49 3.01 5.45 -6.79
N ARG A 50 4.01 4.62 -7.06
CA ARG A 50 5.32 5.07 -7.55
C ARG A 50 5.17 5.82 -8.88
N ALA A 51 4.38 5.31 -9.82
CA ALA A 51 4.12 5.92 -11.11
C ALA A 51 3.42 7.29 -10.97
N LEU A 52 2.43 7.40 -10.09
CA LEU A 52 1.78 8.69 -9.79
C LEU A 52 2.79 9.72 -9.30
N LYS A 53 3.68 9.34 -8.38
CA LYS A 53 4.76 10.23 -7.89
C LYS A 53 5.75 10.64 -8.99
N ILE A 54 6.05 9.75 -9.93
CA ILE A 54 6.90 10.08 -11.11
C ILE A 54 6.22 11.14 -11.95
N LEU A 55 4.94 10.94 -12.31
CA LEU A 55 4.19 11.89 -13.12
C LEU A 55 4.08 13.25 -12.44
N MET A 56 3.81 13.27 -11.13
CA MET A 56 3.81 14.52 -10.34
C MET A 56 5.18 15.20 -10.37
N MET A 57 6.27 14.45 -10.22
CA MET A 57 7.64 14.99 -10.29
C MET A 57 7.93 15.60 -11.65
N MET A 58 7.54 14.93 -12.74
CA MET A 58 7.70 15.44 -14.10
C MET A 58 6.88 16.71 -14.36
N ARG A 59 5.70 16.86 -13.72
CA ARG A 59 4.91 18.11 -13.77
C ARG A 59 5.55 19.24 -12.96
N ALA A 60 6.30 18.90 -11.91
CA ALA A 60 6.85 19.85 -10.95
C ALA A 60 8.28 20.34 -11.29
N TYR A 61 9.00 19.61 -12.14
CA TYR A 61 10.36 19.95 -12.55
C TYR A 61 10.61 19.52 -14.00
N ASP A 62 11.20 20.42 -14.79
CA ASP A 62 11.77 20.09 -16.10
C ASP A 62 13.15 20.73 -16.27
N VAL A 63 13.98 20.16 -17.14
CA VAL A 63 15.39 20.58 -17.29
C VAL A 63 15.53 21.98 -17.87
N VAL A 64 14.55 22.45 -18.65
CA VAL A 64 14.60 23.75 -19.34
C VAL A 64 14.18 24.88 -18.40
N ARG A 65 13.10 24.67 -17.63
CA ARG A 65 12.52 25.67 -16.73
C ARG A 65 13.02 25.54 -15.29
N GLY A 66 13.61 24.41 -14.93
CA GLY A 66 14.00 24.09 -13.57
C GLY A 66 12.79 23.72 -12.71
N LEU A 67 12.76 24.23 -11.48
CA LEU A 67 11.67 23.95 -10.53
C LEU A 67 10.42 24.76 -10.87
N VAL A 68 9.38 24.08 -11.34
CA VAL A 68 8.10 24.68 -11.74
C VAL A 68 7.13 24.75 -10.56
N ASN A 69 7.06 23.70 -9.74
CA ASN A 69 6.17 23.65 -8.59
C ASN A 69 6.89 23.09 -7.36
N ARG A 70 7.32 24.00 -6.47
CA ARG A 70 8.02 23.64 -5.23
C ARG A 70 7.16 22.84 -4.26
N GLU A 71 5.86 23.11 -4.19
CA GLU A 71 4.95 22.49 -3.23
C GLU A 71 4.73 21.00 -3.54
N ILE A 72 4.62 20.65 -4.83
CA ILE A 72 4.55 19.25 -5.28
C ILE A 72 5.85 18.53 -4.91
N VAL A 73 7.02 19.11 -5.22
CA VAL A 73 8.31 18.49 -4.88
C VAL A 73 8.46 18.32 -3.37
N ALA A 74 8.09 19.33 -2.56
CA ALA A 74 8.10 19.24 -1.11
C ALA A 74 7.17 18.13 -0.59
N SER A 75 5.95 18.03 -1.13
CA SER A 75 4.98 17.00 -0.77
C SER A 75 5.50 15.60 -1.10
N LEU A 76 6.10 15.42 -2.27
CA LEU A 76 6.74 14.17 -2.65
C LEU A 76 7.91 13.82 -1.73
N ALA A 77 8.79 14.78 -1.44
CA ALA A 77 9.96 14.57 -0.59
C ALA A 77 9.56 14.14 0.83
N ARG A 78 8.49 14.69 1.41
CA ARG A 78 7.94 14.25 2.71
C ARG A 78 7.57 12.76 2.74
N THR A 79 7.24 12.16 1.60
CA THR A 79 6.92 10.72 1.51
C THR A 79 8.14 9.80 1.48
N GLY A 80 9.36 10.35 1.46
CA GLY A 80 10.59 9.60 1.19
C GLY A 80 10.86 9.40 -0.30
N PHE A 81 10.22 10.19 -1.18
CA PHE A 81 10.41 10.06 -2.62
C PHE A 81 11.79 10.60 -3.04
N LYS A 82 12.75 9.69 -3.19
CA LYS A 82 14.18 10.01 -3.35
C LYS A 82 14.53 11.08 -4.39
N PRO A 83 13.99 11.05 -5.63
CA PRO A 83 14.26 12.10 -6.62
C PRO A 83 13.83 13.50 -6.17
N ALA A 84 12.74 13.63 -5.42
CA ALA A 84 12.30 14.91 -4.88
C ALA A 84 13.18 15.37 -3.72
N GLU A 85 13.59 14.45 -2.83
CA GLU A 85 14.55 14.78 -1.77
C GLU A 85 15.86 15.30 -2.35
N ASP A 86 16.42 14.60 -3.34
CA ASP A 86 17.73 14.92 -3.90
C ASP A 86 17.68 16.26 -4.67
N LEU A 87 16.57 16.56 -5.37
CA LEU A 87 16.36 17.87 -5.98
C LEU A 87 16.34 18.99 -4.94
N LEU A 88 15.58 18.84 -3.85
CA LEU A 88 15.50 19.88 -2.82
C LEU A 88 16.82 20.08 -2.08
N ARG A 89 17.57 18.99 -1.80
CA ARG A 89 18.93 19.07 -1.26
C ARG A 89 19.85 19.85 -2.20
N LYS A 90 19.83 19.54 -3.50
CA LYS A 90 20.64 20.22 -4.52
C LYS A 90 20.33 21.72 -4.61
N LEU A 91 19.07 22.10 -4.41
CA LEU A 91 18.62 23.49 -4.41
C LEU A 91 18.82 24.20 -3.05
N ASN A 92 19.43 23.55 -2.06
CA ASN A 92 19.59 24.04 -0.68
C ASN A 92 18.27 24.49 -0.03
N VAL A 93 17.16 23.84 -0.39
CA VAL A 93 15.86 24.12 0.19
C VAL A 93 15.77 23.45 1.56
N GLN A 94 15.59 24.26 2.60
CA GLN A 94 15.38 23.79 3.97
C GLN A 94 13.90 23.46 4.22
N GLY A 95 13.63 22.71 5.29
CA GLY A 95 12.26 22.51 5.81
C GLY A 95 11.45 21.41 5.14
N PHE A 96 12.10 20.41 4.53
CA PHE A 96 11.43 19.17 4.14
C PHE A 96 12.04 18.01 4.93
N GLU A 97 11.24 17.41 5.80
CA GLU A 97 11.63 16.20 6.54
C GLU A 97 10.78 15.03 6.09
N ARG A 98 11.40 13.86 6.00
CA ARG A 98 10.67 12.62 5.71
C ARG A 98 9.71 12.36 6.86
N GLN A 99 8.45 12.10 6.52
CA GLN A 99 7.40 11.75 7.45
C GLN A 99 7.02 10.29 7.25
N THR A 100 6.49 9.66 8.31
CA THR A 100 5.93 8.33 8.20
C THR A 100 4.63 8.36 7.40
N CYS A 101 4.32 7.27 6.72
CA CYS A 101 3.07 7.16 5.97
C CYS A 101 1.87 7.35 6.89
N TYR A 102 0.98 8.29 6.57
CA TYR A 102 -0.20 8.59 7.37
C TYR A 102 -1.11 7.36 7.57
N ILE A 103 -1.35 6.59 6.49
CA ILE A 103 -2.23 5.41 6.53
C ILE A 103 -1.57 4.25 7.28
N CYS A 104 -0.39 3.80 6.85
CA CYS A 104 0.18 2.54 7.34
C CYS A 104 1.26 2.71 8.41
N GLY A 105 1.73 3.92 8.69
CA GLY A 105 2.79 4.16 9.69
C GLY A 105 4.13 3.47 9.40
N GLY A 106 4.37 3.02 8.17
CA GLY A 106 5.58 2.25 7.80
C GLY A 106 5.40 0.73 7.72
N ILE A 107 4.21 0.20 8.02
CA ILE A 107 3.93 -1.26 7.98
C ILE A 107 4.23 -1.87 6.60
N MET A 108 3.93 -1.14 5.52
CA MET A 108 4.17 -1.60 4.15
C MET A 108 5.67 -1.79 3.82
N GLU A 109 6.57 -1.16 4.57
CA GLU A 109 8.02 -1.33 4.40
C GLU A 109 8.55 -2.56 5.15
N ARG A 110 7.71 -3.18 6.01
CA ARG A 110 8.08 -4.25 6.95
C ARG A 110 7.30 -5.56 6.71
N LEU A 111 6.73 -5.74 5.53
CA LEU A 111 5.92 -6.92 5.21
C LEU A 111 6.74 -8.23 5.23
N SER A 112 8.04 -8.15 4.93
CA SER A 112 8.95 -9.30 5.02
C SER A 112 9.08 -9.81 6.46
N GLU A 113 9.04 -8.92 7.46
CA GLU A 113 9.05 -9.30 8.87
C GLU A 113 7.78 -10.08 9.23
N LEU A 114 6.61 -9.60 8.78
CA LEU A 114 5.33 -10.28 9.01
C LEU A 114 5.30 -11.65 8.30
N ALA A 115 5.83 -11.73 7.09
CA ALA A 115 5.95 -12.99 6.38
C ALA A 115 6.87 -13.98 7.11
N ALA A 116 8.00 -13.51 7.65
CA ALA A 116 8.90 -14.34 8.44
C ALA A 116 8.20 -14.88 9.71
N LEU A 117 7.38 -14.07 10.39
CA LEU A 117 6.58 -14.52 11.54
C LEU A 117 5.58 -15.61 11.13
N CYS A 118 4.91 -15.47 9.98
CA CYS A 118 4.03 -16.52 9.45
C CYS A 118 4.79 -17.82 9.16
N VAL A 119 5.95 -17.72 8.52
CA VAL A 119 6.80 -18.89 8.21
C VAL A 119 7.23 -19.59 9.49
N GLU A 120 7.67 -18.84 10.49
CA GLU A 120 8.09 -19.39 11.78
C GLU A 120 6.93 -20.10 12.49
N ALA A 121 5.79 -19.43 12.62
CA ALA A 121 4.61 -20.00 13.26
C ALA A 121 4.06 -21.23 12.51
N GLY A 122 4.31 -21.33 11.20
CA GLY A 122 3.87 -22.44 10.36
C GLY A 122 4.77 -23.68 10.38
N LYS A 123 5.90 -23.66 11.10
CA LYS A 123 6.82 -24.82 11.19
C LYS A 123 6.23 -25.99 11.99
N ASP A 124 5.40 -25.68 12.98
CA ASP A 124 4.78 -26.68 13.86
C ASP A 124 3.56 -27.38 13.21
N TYR A 125 3.25 -27.04 11.96
CA TYR A 125 2.07 -27.52 11.25
C TYR A 125 2.44 -28.15 9.90
N GLU A 126 2.04 -29.41 9.75
CA GLU A 126 2.01 -30.07 8.44
C GLU A 126 0.82 -29.52 7.65
N CYS A 127 1.10 -28.69 6.65
CA CYS A 127 0.08 -28.14 5.75
C CYS A 127 0.63 -27.94 4.34
N GLU A 128 -0.22 -28.19 3.35
CA GLU A 128 0.06 -27.90 1.95
C GLU A 128 -0.51 -26.55 1.54
N THR A 129 -1.60 -26.14 2.18
CA THR A 129 -2.34 -24.94 1.85
C THR A 129 -2.46 -23.99 3.03
N PHE A 130 -2.47 -22.69 2.75
CA PHE A 130 -2.61 -21.69 3.79
C PHE A 130 -3.42 -20.48 3.33
N GLN A 131 -3.90 -19.71 4.31
CA GLN A 131 -4.45 -18.38 4.12
C GLN A 131 -3.75 -17.39 5.07
N VAL A 132 -3.76 -16.10 4.71
CA VAL A 132 -3.34 -15.01 5.59
C VAL A 132 -4.53 -14.13 5.92
N GLY A 133 -4.84 -14.02 7.21
CA GLY A 133 -5.74 -13.02 7.77
C GLY A 133 -4.96 -11.93 8.49
N CYS A 134 -5.61 -10.78 8.70
CA CYS A 134 -4.99 -9.64 9.36
C CYS A 134 -6.01 -8.86 10.20
N ARG A 135 -5.62 -8.53 11.43
CA ARG A 135 -6.34 -7.63 12.33
C ARG A 135 -5.70 -6.24 12.24
N ILE A 136 -6.45 -5.30 11.66
CA ILE A 136 -6.06 -3.90 11.55
C ILE A 136 -6.42 -3.16 12.85
N PRO A 137 -5.50 -2.39 13.46
CA PRO A 137 -5.81 -1.50 14.56
C PRO A 137 -6.84 -0.46 14.12
N LYS A 138 -7.83 -0.18 14.97
CA LYS A 138 -8.96 0.70 14.64
C LYS A 138 -8.51 2.07 14.11
N GLU A 139 -7.42 2.59 14.66
CA GLU A 139 -6.85 3.88 14.28
C GLU A 139 -6.37 3.91 12.84
N LEU A 140 -5.88 2.79 12.29
CA LEU A 140 -5.43 2.73 10.90
C LEU A 140 -6.62 2.64 9.93
N SER A 141 -7.65 1.85 10.28
CA SER A 141 -8.88 1.81 9.49
C SER A 141 -9.61 3.15 9.48
N GLU A 142 -9.67 3.85 10.62
CA GLU A 142 -10.29 5.18 10.71
C GLU A 142 -9.54 6.23 9.87
N ARG A 143 -8.20 6.19 9.84
CA ARG A 143 -7.40 7.08 8.97
C ARG A 143 -7.69 6.85 7.49
N GLU A 144 -7.81 5.58 7.11
CA GLU A 144 -8.10 5.15 5.74
C GLU A 144 -9.51 5.59 5.32
N GLU A 145 -10.53 5.29 6.13
CA GLU A 145 -11.92 5.71 5.89
C GLU A 145 -12.05 7.23 5.81
N LYS A 146 -11.40 7.97 6.73
CA LYS A 146 -11.38 9.44 6.69
C LYS A 146 -10.86 9.94 5.34
N LEU A 147 -9.74 9.39 4.88
CA LEU A 147 -9.12 9.81 3.62
C LEU A 147 -10.05 9.51 2.43
N TRP A 148 -10.69 8.34 2.41
CA TRP A 148 -11.62 7.97 1.34
C TRP A 148 -12.81 8.93 1.24
N LEU A 149 -13.39 9.30 2.39
CA LEU A 149 -14.49 10.25 2.46
C LEU A 149 -14.07 11.67 2.07
N THR A 150 -12.92 12.14 2.58
CA THR A 150 -12.41 13.50 2.31
C THR A 150 -12.14 13.71 0.81
N PHE A 151 -11.58 12.73 0.12
CA PHE A 151 -11.22 12.84 -1.30
C PHE A 151 -12.21 12.16 -2.25
N GLN A 152 -13.37 11.71 -1.75
CA GLN A 152 -14.46 11.09 -2.53
C GLN A 152 -13.96 9.97 -3.46
N LEU A 153 -13.08 9.11 -2.94
CA LEU A 153 -12.44 8.08 -3.75
C LEU A 153 -13.45 7.01 -4.19
N SER A 154 -13.45 6.69 -5.48
CA SER A 154 -14.44 5.79 -6.09
C SER A 154 -14.07 4.31 -6.00
N ALA A 155 -12.78 3.99 -5.86
CA ALA A 155 -12.28 2.63 -5.97
C ALA A 155 -11.05 2.32 -5.08
N PRO A 156 -11.03 2.71 -3.79
CA PRO A 156 -9.90 2.39 -2.94
C PRO A 156 -9.88 0.92 -2.52
N GLU A 157 -8.68 0.35 -2.40
CA GLU A 157 -8.45 -0.96 -1.79
C GLU A 157 -8.01 -0.82 -0.32
N SER A 158 -8.63 -1.60 0.58
CA SER A 158 -8.31 -1.57 2.00
C SER A 158 -6.86 -1.97 2.31
N LEU A 159 -6.30 -1.39 3.37
CA LEU A 159 -4.96 -1.75 3.88
C LEU A 159 -4.90 -3.23 4.26
N LYS A 160 -5.99 -3.78 4.81
CA LYS A 160 -6.10 -5.20 5.17
C LYS A 160 -5.87 -6.11 3.96
N SER A 161 -6.61 -5.88 2.88
CA SER A 161 -6.54 -6.70 1.67
C SER A 161 -5.13 -6.71 1.09
N GLU A 162 -4.50 -5.54 1.02
CA GLU A 162 -3.12 -5.41 0.56
C GLU A 162 -2.13 -6.18 1.43
N ILE A 163 -2.15 -5.97 2.75
CA ILE A 163 -1.22 -6.66 3.66
C ILE A 163 -1.38 -8.18 3.51
N THR A 164 -2.62 -8.69 3.54
CA THR A 164 -2.86 -10.14 3.42
C THR A 164 -2.38 -10.70 2.08
N ARG A 165 -2.57 -9.96 0.98
CA ARG A 165 -2.15 -10.38 -0.36
C ARG A 165 -0.63 -10.39 -0.50
N GLU A 166 0.03 -9.31 -0.09
CA GLU A 166 1.47 -9.17 -0.24
C GLU A 166 2.23 -10.11 0.72
N VAL A 167 1.79 -10.23 1.98
CA VAL A 167 2.36 -11.22 2.91
C VAL A 167 2.11 -12.63 2.41
N GLY A 168 0.92 -12.93 1.88
CA GLY A 168 0.61 -14.22 1.28
C GLY A 168 1.57 -14.61 0.15
N LYS A 169 1.88 -13.68 -0.76
CA LYS A 169 2.88 -13.89 -1.82
C LYS A 169 4.26 -14.21 -1.25
N LEU A 170 4.69 -13.47 -0.23
CA LEU A 170 5.99 -13.66 0.42
C LEU A 170 6.09 -15.02 1.13
N VAL A 171 5.04 -15.43 1.85
CA VAL A 171 4.98 -16.75 2.51
C VAL A 171 4.98 -17.87 1.47
N GLN A 172 4.22 -17.74 0.38
CA GLN A 172 4.18 -18.72 -0.70
C GLN A 172 5.57 -18.87 -1.35
N ALA A 173 6.25 -17.76 -1.62
CA ALA A 173 7.60 -17.78 -2.18
C ALA A 173 8.63 -18.43 -1.22
N ALA A 174 8.51 -18.20 0.08
CA ALA A 174 9.44 -18.71 1.09
C ALA A 174 9.23 -20.21 1.41
N THR A 175 7.99 -20.70 1.35
CA THR A 175 7.64 -22.05 1.83
C THR A 175 7.30 -23.04 0.72
N GLY A 176 6.94 -22.57 -0.48
CA GLY A 176 6.38 -23.40 -1.54
C GLY A 176 4.95 -23.90 -1.27
N LYS A 177 4.36 -23.63 -0.09
CA LYS A 177 2.97 -23.96 0.24
C LYS A 177 2.01 -23.14 -0.64
N ARG A 178 0.81 -23.65 -0.90
CA ARG A 178 -0.17 -23.03 -1.82
C ARG A 178 -1.14 -22.12 -1.08
N TYR A 179 -1.34 -20.90 -1.55
CA TYR A 179 -2.40 -20.04 -1.02
C TYR A 179 -3.80 -20.60 -1.39
N SER A 180 -4.71 -20.69 -0.42
CA SER A 180 -6.09 -21.14 -0.60
C SER A 180 -7.06 -20.23 0.16
N LEU A 181 -8.00 -19.60 -0.57
CA LEU A 181 -9.05 -18.78 0.05
C LEU A 181 -10.21 -19.62 0.59
N LYS A 182 -10.52 -20.73 -0.08
CA LYS A 182 -11.71 -21.54 0.20
C LYS A 182 -11.43 -22.64 1.21
N ASP A 183 -10.27 -23.26 1.08
CA ASP A 183 -9.94 -24.50 1.76
C ASP A 183 -8.49 -24.45 2.25
N PRO A 184 -8.16 -23.60 3.25
CA PRO A 184 -6.82 -23.59 3.84
C PRO A 184 -6.71 -24.62 4.97
N ASP A 185 -5.59 -25.34 5.02
CA ASP A 185 -5.25 -26.20 6.16
C ASP A 185 -4.96 -25.35 7.41
N VAL A 186 -4.25 -24.24 7.19
CA VAL A 186 -3.88 -23.27 8.23
C VAL A 186 -4.23 -21.84 7.81
N VAL A 187 -4.68 -21.05 8.78
CA VAL A 187 -4.85 -19.60 8.63
C VAL A 187 -3.86 -18.89 9.54
N PHE A 188 -2.93 -18.14 8.96
CA PHE A 188 -2.07 -17.22 9.69
C PHE A 188 -2.85 -15.95 10.00
N LEU A 189 -3.07 -15.65 11.28
CA LEU A 189 -3.73 -14.43 11.73
C LEU A 189 -2.69 -13.43 12.23
N ILE A 190 -2.42 -12.41 11.43
CA ILE A 190 -1.52 -11.30 11.78
C ILE A 190 -2.26 -10.32 12.69
N ASP A 191 -1.68 -9.99 13.85
CA ASP A 191 -2.09 -8.86 14.67
C ASP A 191 -1.05 -7.74 14.55
N LEU A 192 -1.41 -6.64 13.88
CA LEU A 192 -0.47 -5.52 13.65
C LEU A 192 -0.21 -4.67 14.89
N ARG A 193 -1.10 -4.72 15.90
CA ARG A 193 -0.89 -3.99 17.15
C ARG A 193 0.11 -4.72 18.03
N ALA A 194 -0.07 -6.04 18.17
CA ALA A 194 0.84 -6.89 18.93
C ALA A 194 2.12 -7.23 18.16
N TRP A 195 2.15 -6.99 16.84
CA TRP A 195 3.23 -7.39 15.94
C TRP A 195 3.53 -8.89 16.04
N SER A 196 2.46 -9.70 15.98
CA SER A 196 2.51 -11.15 16.21
C SER A 196 1.65 -11.90 15.19
N VAL A 197 1.91 -13.20 15.05
CA VAL A 197 1.10 -14.11 14.22
C VAL A 197 0.63 -15.28 15.09
N SER A 198 -0.66 -15.60 14.99
CA SER A 198 -1.21 -16.86 15.50
C SER A 198 -1.65 -17.75 14.34
N VAL A 199 -1.70 -19.06 14.58
CA VAL A 199 -2.13 -20.04 13.59
C VAL A 199 -3.45 -20.65 14.03
N VAL A 200 -4.43 -20.69 13.12
CA VAL A 200 -5.65 -21.46 13.27
C VAL A 200 -5.60 -22.61 12.29
N SER A 201 -5.44 -23.83 12.78
CA SER A 201 -5.54 -25.04 11.97
C SER A 201 -6.98 -25.55 11.93
N ARG A 202 -7.35 -26.23 10.85
CA ARG A 202 -8.58 -27.03 10.87
C ARG A 202 -8.46 -28.12 11.93
N PRO A 203 -9.54 -28.42 12.69
CA PRO A 203 -9.55 -29.61 13.51
C PRO A 203 -9.44 -30.82 12.60
N VAL A 204 -8.44 -31.66 12.84
CA VAL A 204 -8.41 -33.01 12.26
C VAL A 204 -9.49 -33.79 13.01
N TYR A 205 -10.63 -34.04 12.37
CA TYR A 205 -11.58 -35.03 12.88
C TYR A 205 -10.92 -36.40 12.69
N ILE A 206 -10.46 -37.01 13.80
CA ILE A 206 -10.01 -38.40 13.87
C ILE A 206 -11.21 -39.25 14.28
#